data_AF-B1V1H2-F1
#
_entry.id   AF-B1V1H2-F1
#
_cell.length_a   1.000
_cell.length_b   1.000
_cell.length_c   1.000
_cell.angle_alpha   90.00
_cell.angle_beta   90.00
_cell.angle_gamma   90.00
#
_symmetry.space_group_name_H-M   'P 1'
#
loop_
_entity.id
_entity.type
_entity.pdbx_description
1 polymer ?
#
loop_
_entity_poly.entity_id
_entity_poly.type
_entity_poly.pdbx_seq_one_letter_code
_entity_poly.pdbx_strand_id
1 'polypeptide(L)'
;MARAILNEIENLDLELIHFKNRKLNEKDQEYFNYLLSKIERLSKEFLKNCSKKQRYDLEDILKRYFFEYGIETYFKLFSINNIAS
;
A
#
# COMPACT_ATOMS: atom_id res chain seq x y z
N MET A 1 -1.21 -18.19 2.09
CA MET A 1 -1.76 -17.03 2.83
C MET A 1 -1.05 -15.73 2.48
N ALA A 2 0.27 -15.60 2.74
CA ALA A 2 1.02 -14.38 2.41
C ALA A 2 0.88 -13.91 0.94
N ARG A 3 1.01 -14.83 -0.03
CA ARG A 3 0.86 -14.46 -1.45
C ARG A 3 -0.53 -13.96 -1.82
N ALA A 4 -1.59 -14.44 -1.16
CA ALA A 4 -2.95 -13.98 -1.43
C ALA A 4 -3.14 -12.53 -0.96
N ILE A 5 -2.62 -12.18 0.22
CA ILE A 5 -2.64 -10.81 0.73
C ILE A 5 -1.83 -9.88 -0.18
N LEU A 6 -0.65 -10.31 -0.64
CA LEU A 6 0.16 -9.51 -1.56
C LEU A 6 -0.57 -9.25 -2.89
N ASN A 7 -1.16 -10.29 -3.49
CA ASN A 7 -1.96 -10.15 -4.70
C ASN A 7 -3.17 -9.22 -4.48
N GLU A 8 -3.82 -9.28 -3.30
CA GLU A 8 -4.91 -8.37 -2.97
C GLU A 8 -4.42 -6.91 -2.92
N ILE A 9 -3.28 -6.66 -2.28
CA ILE A 9 -2.67 -5.33 -2.26
C ILE A 9 -2.36 -4.87 -3.68
N GLU A 10 -1.77 -5.72 -4.53
CA GLU A 10 -1.48 -5.40 -5.94
C GLU A 10 -2.76 -5.07 -6.74
N ASN A 11 -3.85 -5.81 -6.51
CA ASN A 11 -5.11 -5.58 -7.21
C ASN A 11 -5.76 -4.23 -6.88
N LEU A 12 -5.43 -3.62 -5.73
CA LEU A 12 -5.90 -2.28 -5.38
C LEU A 12 -5.38 -1.21 -6.37
N ASP A 13 -4.32 -1.49 -7.13
CA ASP A 13 -3.83 -0.61 -8.19
C ASP A 13 -4.90 -0.30 -9.24
N LEU A 14 -5.72 -1.31 -9.58
CA LEU A 14 -6.85 -1.18 -10.51
C LEU A 14 -7.94 -0.26 -9.97
N GLU A 15 -8.08 -0.16 -8.65
CA GLU A 15 -9.02 0.75 -8.02
C GLU A 15 -8.43 2.16 -7.90
N LEU A 16 -7.16 2.24 -7.53
CA LEU A 16 -6.44 3.50 -7.32
C LEU A 16 -6.27 4.31 -8.60
N ILE A 17 -6.07 3.65 -9.74
CA ILE A 17 -5.91 4.31 -11.04
C ILE A 17 -7.12 5.19 -11.40
N HIS A 18 -8.32 4.85 -10.90
CA HIS A 18 -9.52 5.66 -11.13
C HIS A 18 -9.47 7.04 -10.48
N PHE A 19 -8.58 7.28 -9.50
CA PHE A 19 -8.43 8.58 -8.86
C PHE A 19 -7.29 9.41 -9.45
N LYS A 20 -6.48 8.82 -10.32
CA LYS A 20 -5.33 9.49 -10.92
C LYS A 20 -5.78 10.60 -11.86
N ASN A 21 -5.07 11.74 -11.82
CA ASN A 21 -5.24 12.89 -12.73
C ASN A 21 -6.65 13.47 -12.82
N ARG A 22 -7.48 13.36 -11.76
CA ARG A 22 -8.78 14.04 -11.70
C ARG A 22 -9.08 14.62 -10.31
N LYS A 23 -9.96 15.62 -10.28
CA LYS A 23 -10.47 16.18 -9.02
C LYS A 23 -11.46 15.19 -8.39
N LEU A 24 -11.24 14.89 -7.12
CA LEU A 24 -12.10 13.98 -6.35
C LEU A 24 -13.30 14.74 -5.80
N ASN A 25 -14.48 14.14 -5.89
CA ASN A 25 -15.64 14.58 -5.10
C ASN A 25 -15.60 13.94 -3.70
N GLU A 26 -16.56 14.30 -2.84
CA GLU A 26 -16.64 13.79 -1.46
C GLU A 26 -16.71 12.26 -1.38
N LYS A 27 -17.51 11.62 -2.25
CA LYS A 27 -17.61 10.15 -2.31
C LYS A 27 -16.33 9.50 -2.79
N ASP A 28 -15.68 10.10 -3.78
CA ASP A 28 -14.37 9.64 -4.26
C ASP A 28 -13.33 9.75 -3.14
N GLN A 29 -13.35 10.82 -2.34
CA GLN A 29 -12.45 11.00 -1.19
C GLN A 29 -12.70 9.98 -0.09
N GLU A 30 -13.96 9.75 0.26
CA GLU A 30 -14.33 8.72 1.24
C GLU A 30 -13.85 7.34 0.79
N TYR A 31 -14.09 7.00 -0.48
CA TYR A 31 -13.68 5.71 -1.02
C TYR A 31 -12.15 5.60 -1.12
N PHE A 32 -11.45 6.66 -1.52
CA PHE A 32 -9.99 6.70 -1.52
C PHE A 32 -9.45 6.47 -0.10
N ASN A 33 -9.99 7.13 0.93
CA ASN A 33 -9.60 6.93 2.32
C ASN A 33 -9.86 5.49 2.82
N TYR A 34 -10.93 4.86 2.34
CA TYR A 34 -11.18 3.44 2.59
C TYR A 34 -10.07 2.57 1.99
N LEU A 35 -9.65 2.84 0.74
CA LEU A 35 -8.55 2.11 0.10
C LEU A 35 -7.23 2.30 0.86
N LEU A 36 -6.91 3.52 1.30
CA LEU A 36 -5.73 3.78 2.14
C LEU A 36 -5.72 2.91 3.40
N SER A 37 -6.85 2.87 4.11
CA SER A 37 -7.02 2.07 5.32
C SER A 37 -6.88 0.57 5.04
N LYS A 38 -7.41 0.11 3.90
CA LYS A 38 -7.30 -1.28 3.45
C LYS A 38 -5.84 -1.65 3.14
N ILE A 39 -5.11 -0.80 2.41
CA ILE A 39 -3.67 -1.00 2.12
C ILE A 39 -2.88 -1.09 3.42
N GLU A 40 -3.10 -0.18 4.37
CA GLU A 40 -2.40 -0.19 5.65
C GLU A 40 -2.66 -1.46 6.45
N ARG A 41 -3.93 -1.88 6.56
CA ARG A 41 -4.33 -3.11 7.28
C ARG A 41 -3.70 -4.35 6.66
N LEU A 42 -3.84 -4.54 5.35
CA LEU A 42 -3.30 -5.71 4.64
C LEU A 42 -1.76 -5.75 4.72
N SER A 43 -1.11 -4.60 4.59
CA SER A 43 0.35 -4.50 4.71
C SER A 43 0.83 -4.92 6.10
N LYS A 44 0.18 -4.44 7.17
CA LYS A 44 0.50 -4.87 8.55
C LYS A 44 0.26 -6.36 8.76
N GLU A 45 -0.82 -6.90 8.22
CA GLU A 45 -1.14 -8.33 8.31
C GLU A 45 -0.08 -9.19 7.60
N PHE A 46 0.30 -8.80 6.38
CA PHE A 46 1.33 -9.47 5.60
C PHE A 46 2.68 -9.47 6.34
N LEU A 47 3.08 -8.32 6.89
CA LEU A 47 4.36 -8.15 7.59
C LEU A 47 4.54 -9.07 8.80
N LYS A 48 3.45 -9.49 9.47
CA LYS A 48 3.52 -10.39 10.64
C LYS A 48 4.13 -11.76 10.34
N ASN A 49 3.97 -12.27 9.12
CA ASN A 49 4.33 -13.66 8.77
C ASN A 49 5.11 -13.75 7.44
N CYS A 50 5.73 -12.65 6.99
CA CYS A 50 6.46 -12.64 5.73
C CYS A 50 7.94 -13.02 5.90
N SER A 51 8.51 -13.63 4.86
CA SER A 51 9.96 -13.77 4.73
C SER A 51 10.63 -12.44 4.35
N LYS A 52 11.95 -12.34 4.51
CA LYS A 52 12.72 -11.15 4.10
C LYS A 52 12.52 -10.80 2.61
N LYS A 53 12.46 -11.80 1.72
CA LYS A 53 12.19 -11.58 0.29
C LYS A 53 10.81 -10.95 0.08
N GLN A 54 9.79 -11.55 0.69
CA GLN A 54 8.41 -11.07 0.62
C GLN A 54 8.23 -9.67 1.18
N ARG A 55 8.99 -9.32 2.23
CA ARG A 55 9.03 -7.96 2.77
C ARG A 55 9.46 -6.94 1.71
N TYR A 56 10.49 -7.25 0.92
CA TYR A 56 10.91 -6.39 -0.19
C TYR A 56 9.87 -6.33 -1.30
N ASP A 57 9.21 -7.44 -1.63
CA ASP A 57 8.12 -7.44 -2.62
C ASP A 57 7.00 -6.44 -2.21
N LEU A 58 6.62 -6.43 -0.93
CA LEU A 58 5.65 -5.46 -0.40
C LEU A 58 6.18 -4.03 -0.42
N GLU A 59 7.45 -3.83 -0.04
CA GLU A 59 8.10 -2.52 -0.04
C GLU A 59 8.06 -1.88 -1.44
N ASP A 60 8.37 -2.65 -2.48
CA ASP A 60 8.36 -2.18 -3.87
C ASP A 60 6.96 -1.79 -4.35
N ILE A 61 5.92 -2.53 -3.96
CA ILE A 61 4.52 -2.18 -4.25
C ILE A 61 4.15 -0.85 -3.57
N LEU A 62 4.46 -0.69 -2.29
CA LEU A 62 4.12 0.53 -1.57
C LEU A 62 4.91 1.75 -2.05
N LYS A 63 6.17 1.59 -2.48
CA LYS A 63 6.93 2.65 -3.16
C LYS A 63 6.23 3.10 -4.43
N ARG A 64 5.75 2.15 -5.26
CA ARG A 64 4.97 2.47 -6.45
C ARG A 64 3.71 3.27 -6.09
N TYR A 65 2.98 2.86 -5.06
CA TYR A 65 1.78 3.58 -4.62
C TYR A 65 2.06 4.99 -4.10
N PHE A 66 3.22 5.19 -3.47
CA PHE A 66 3.67 6.53 -3.14
C PHE A 66 3.90 7.38 -4.39
N PHE A 67 4.68 6.90 -5.36
CA PHE A 67 4.99 7.67 -6.56
C PHE A 67 3.77 7.93 -7.45
N GLU A 68 2.88 6.95 -7.60
CA GLU A 68 1.74 7.03 -8.52
C GLU A 68 0.52 7.74 -7.92
N TYR A 69 0.30 7.61 -6.61
CA TYR A 69 -0.94 8.02 -5.94
C TYR A 69 -0.72 8.88 -4.69
N GLY A 70 0.53 9.15 -4.29
CA GLY A 70 0.83 9.91 -3.07
C GLY A 70 0.52 9.15 -1.78
N ILE A 71 0.46 7.81 -1.83
CA ILE A 71 0.10 6.98 -0.66
C ILE A 71 1.33 6.76 0.21
N GLU A 72 1.33 7.37 1.39
CA GLU A 72 2.49 7.38 2.31
C GLU A 72 2.63 6.13 3.19
N THR A 73 1.82 5.09 2.97
CA THR A 73 1.87 3.84 3.76
C THR A 73 3.27 3.20 3.75
N TYR A 74 4.02 3.36 2.66
CA TYR A 74 5.44 2.98 2.59
C TYR A 74 6.25 3.61 3.74
N PHE A 75 6.18 4.93 3.92
CA PHE A 75 6.96 5.63 4.95
C PHE A 75 6.54 5.20 6.36
N LYS A 76 5.25 4.99 6.59
CA LYS A 76 4.73 4.55 7.89
C LYS A 76 5.26 3.17 8.31
N LEU A 77 5.43 2.26 7.36
CA LEU A 77 5.79 0.87 7.65
C LEU A 77 7.28 0.57 7.49
N PHE A 78 7.96 1.29 6.60
CA PHE A 78 9.34 1.01 6.22
C PHE A 78 10.32 2.16 6.53
N SER A 79 9.85 3.42 6.68
CA SER A 79 10.72 4.55 7.04
C SER A 79 10.86 4.81 8.55
N ILE A 80 10.92 3.75 9.36
CA ILE A 80 11.42 3.82 10.74
C ILE A 80 12.66 2.91 10.96
N ASN A 81 13.16 2.20 9.94
CA ASN A 81 14.34 1.32 10.12
C ASN A 81 15.38 1.40 9.00
N ASN A 82 15.83 2.61 8.67
CA ASN A 82 17.14 2.80 8.02
C ASN A 82 18.20 3.35 9.00
N ILE A 83 17.97 3.21 10.32
CA ILE A 83 18.91 3.57 11.40
C ILE A 83 19.20 2.36 12.31
N ALA A 84 19.23 1.16 11.75
CA ALA A 84 19.73 -0.02 12.45
C ALA A 84 20.26 -1.03 11.43
N SER A 85 21.38 -0.68 10.80
CA SER A 85 22.29 -1.65 10.20
C SER A 85 23.69 -1.41 10.72
#